data_AF-A0AA96SSF7-F1
#
_entry.id   AF-A0AA96SSF7-F1
#
_cell.length_a   1.000
_cell.length_b   1.000
_cell.length_c   1.000
_cell.angle_alpha   90.00
_cell.angle_beta   90.00
_cell.angle_gamma   90.00
#
_symmetry.space_group_name_H-M   'P 1'
#
loop_
_entity.id
_entity.type
_entity.pdbx_description
1 polymer ?
#
loop_
_entity_poly.entity_id
_entity_poly.type
_entity_poly.pdbx_seq_one_letter_code
_entity_poly.pdbx_strand_id
1 'polypeptide(L)'
;MFDAQCDLAALVYEKDQDPDAVLQVFAADLSKRGVRPVGLVQLGHREVDVPKLTAVMLHTGAQVRLFQDLGPGAKGCKLDVGQLLNAGMQVADAIDEGADLVIINRFGKQEREGKGLAYLIERALSSEIPVVIAVPSHRFAEWIEFADGMSVKLRCDRESLDGWWAKVSCRTEGLIRQDHRTVCEVLK
;
A
#
# COMPACT_ATOMS: atom_id res chain seq x y z
N MET A 1 -14.70 -14.82 11.64
CA MET A 1 -13.86 -15.46 10.61
C MET A 1 -13.81 -14.44 9.49
N PHE A 2 -12.79 -13.58 9.48
CA PHE A 2 -12.68 -12.52 8.47
C PHE A 2 -12.25 -13.19 7.17
N ASP A 3 -13.06 -13.02 6.12
CA ASP A 3 -12.88 -13.71 4.84
C ASP A 3 -11.47 -13.48 4.30
N ALA A 4 -10.72 -14.57 4.17
CA ALA A 4 -9.37 -14.57 3.59
C ALA A 4 -9.37 -14.37 2.06
N GLN A 5 -10.43 -13.75 1.53
CA GLN A 5 -10.75 -13.57 0.10
C GLN A 5 -10.87 -12.08 -0.29
N CYS A 6 -10.53 -11.15 0.60
CA CYS A 6 -10.63 -9.72 0.33
C CYS A 6 -9.36 -9.18 -0.36
N ASP A 7 -9.55 -8.30 -1.34
CA ASP A 7 -8.47 -7.60 -2.06
C ASP A 7 -7.80 -6.52 -1.25
N LEU A 8 -8.39 -6.16 -0.10
CA LEU A 8 -7.82 -5.20 0.82
C LEU A 8 -7.21 -5.91 2.02
N ALA A 9 -5.90 -5.80 2.20
CA ALA A 9 -5.16 -6.35 3.32
C ALA A 9 -4.56 -5.27 4.22
N ALA A 10 -4.66 -5.47 5.52
CA ALA A 10 -3.97 -4.69 6.53
C ALA A 10 -2.81 -5.47 7.11
N LEU A 11 -1.58 -5.04 6.83
CA LEU A 11 -0.37 -5.51 7.49
C LEU A 11 -0.30 -4.88 8.88
N VAL A 12 -0.73 -5.63 9.89
CA VAL A 12 -0.80 -5.13 11.27
C VAL A 12 0.51 -5.36 11.99
N TYR A 13 1.10 -4.27 12.48
CA TYR A 13 2.40 -4.27 13.13
C TYR A 13 2.37 -3.63 14.52
N GLU A 14 3.19 -4.17 15.42
CA GLU A 14 3.47 -3.64 16.76
C GLU A 14 4.64 -2.65 16.73
N LYS A 15 4.86 -1.93 17.84
CA LYS A 15 5.86 -0.85 17.92
C LYS A 15 7.29 -1.31 17.61
N ASP A 16 7.62 -2.55 17.94
CA ASP A 16 8.93 -3.19 17.77
C ASP A 16 9.12 -3.83 16.38
N GLN A 17 8.07 -3.83 15.54
CA GLN A 17 8.11 -4.41 14.21
C GLN A 17 8.39 -3.35 13.15
N ASP A 18 9.06 -3.78 12.08
CA ASP A 18 9.41 -2.96 10.92
C ASP A 18 8.57 -3.37 9.70
N PRO A 19 7.35 -2.82 9.53
CA PRO A 19 6.54 -3.08 8.35
C PRO A 19 7.16 -2.52 7.07
N ASP A 20 8.04 -1.52 7.18
CA ASP A 20 8.66 -0.86 6.04
C ASP A 20 9.63 -1.81 5.36
N ALA A 21 10.47 -2.50 6.14
CA ALA A 21 11.37 -3.53 5.65
C ALA A 21 10.62 -4.72 5.03
N VAL A 22 9.55 -5.19 5.71
CA VAL A 22 8.74 -6.32 5.23
C VAL A 22 8.10 -5.99 3.87
N LEU A 23 7.48 -4.81 3.73
CA LEU A 23 6.85 -4.37 2.48
C LEU A 23 7.86 -4.14 1.35
N GLN A 24 9.03 -3.58 1.65
CA GLN A 24 10.08 -3.38 0.65
C GLN A 24 10.60 -4.70 0.09
N VAL A 25 10.92 -5.66 0.96
CA VAL A 25 11.40 -6.99 0.53
C VAL A 25 10.33 -7.70 -0.29
N PHE A 26 9.07 -7.64 0.16
CA PHE A 26 7.94 -8.20 -0.57
C PHE A 26 7.78 -7.59 -1.97
N ALA A 27 7.75 -6.25 -2.06
CA ALA A 27 7.64 -5.55 -3.35
C ALA A 27 8.79 -5.89 -4.30
N ALA A 28 10.04 -5.87 -3.79
CA ALA A 28 11.22 -6.17 -4.59
C ALA A 28 11.19 -7.61 -5.15
N ASP A 29 10.75 -8.58 -4.36
CA ASP A 29 10.65 -9.97 -4.82
C ASP A 29 9.53 -10.17 -5.83
N LEU A 30 8.41 -9.45 -5.69
CA LEU A 30 7.34 -9.44 -6.70
C LEU A 30 7.82 -8.82 -8.02
N SER A 31 8.53 -7.68 -7.97
CA SER A 31 9.11 -7.05 -9.16
C SER A 31 10.07 -7.98 -9.90
N LYS A 32 10.92 -8.72 -9.19
CA LYS A 32 11.81 -9.73 -9.81
C LYS A 32 11.04 -10.86 -10.52
N ARG A 33 9.79 -11.11 -10.12
CA ARG A 33 8.90 -12.12 -10.71
C ARG A 33 8.04 -11.56 -11.84
N GLY A 34 8.26 -10.31 -12.24
CA GLY A 34 7.53 -9.66 -13.33
C GLY A 34 6.19 -9.04 -12.91
N VAL A 35 5.85 -9.04 -11.62
CA VAL A 35 4.70 -8.32 -11.09
C VAL A 35 5.04 -6.83 -11.01
N ARG A 36 4.08 -5.93 -11.23
CA ARG A 36 4.23 -4.47 -11.09
C ARG A 36 3.56 -3.95 -9.81
N PRO A 37 4.27 -3.96 -8.66
CA PRO A 37 3.85 -3.21 -7.48
C PRO A 37 3.89 -1.70 -7.74
N VAL A 38 2.78 -1.04 -7.43
CA VAL A 38 2.67 0.43 -7.40
C VAL A 38 2.43 0.87 -5.97
N GLY A 39 2.87 2.08 -5.65
CA GLY A 39 2.62 2.66 -4.33
C GLY A 39 3.84 3.29 -3.70
N LEU A 40 3.73 3.53 -2.40
CA LEU A 40 4.66 4.34 -1.61
C LEU A 40 4.97 3.63 -0.30
N VAL A 41 6.24 3.35 -0.03
CA VAL A 41 6.71 2.69 1.20
C VAL A 41 7.72 3.58 1.90
N GLN A 42 7.57 3.77 3.22
CA GLN A 42 8.52 4.56 4.01
C GLN A 42 9.87 3.83 4.14
N LEU A 43 10.95 4.58 4.32
CA LEU A 43 12.29 4.04 4.58
C LEU A 43 12.67 4.31 6.05
N GLY A 44 12.61 3.26 6.86
CA GLY A 44 13.26 3.21 8.17
C GLY A 44 12.43 3.71 9.35
N HIS A 45 12.53 2.94 10.44
CA HIS A 45 12.06 3.31 11.77
C HIS A 45 12.91 4.48 12.32
N ARG A 46 12.24 5.45 12.95
CA ARG A 46 12.79 6.56 13.76
C ARG A 46 14.20 6.28 14.31
N GLU A 47 15.24 6.74 13.62
CA GLU A 47 16.51 7.02 14.29
C GLU A 47 16.32 8.26 15.17
N VAL A 48 16.76 8.13 16.41
CA VAL A 48 16.43 9.02 17.54
C VAL A 48 16.93 10.46 17.35
N ASP A 49 17.83 10.72 16.39
CA ASP A 49 18.45 12.04 16.22
C ASP A 49 18.25 12.70 14.84
N VAL A 50 17.61 12.05 13.86
CA VAL A 50 17.21 12.74 12.62
C VAL A 50 15.91 12.14 12.07
N PRO A 51 14.78 12.87 12.05
CA PRO A 51 13.52 12.39 11.49
C PRO A 51 13.55 12.50 9.96
N LYS A 52 14.40 11.71 9.29
CA LYS A 52 14.38 11.60 7.83
C LYS A 52 13.27 10.64 7.42
N LEU A 53 12.02 11.11 7.45
CA LEU A 53 10.88 10.43 6.82
C LEU A 53 11.04 10.51 5.30
N THR A 54 11.84 9.60 4.75
CA THR A 54 11.93 9.33 3.32
C THR A 54 10.97 8.20 2.97
N ALA A 55 10.36 8.25 1.79
CA ALA A 55 9.62 7.14 1.21
C ALA A 55 10.17 6.81 -0.18
N VAL A 56 9.85 5.63 -0.69
CA VAL A 56 10.18 5.17 -2.04
C VAL A 56 8.90 4.89 -2.80
N MET A 57 8.83 5.42 -4.01
CA MET A 57 7.84 5.03 -5.01
C MET A 57 8.24 3.68 -5.60
N LEU A 58 7.41 2.65 -5.42
CA LEU A 58 7.76 1.28 -5.81
C LEU A 58 7.92 1.09 -7.33
N HIS A 59 7.16 1.84 -8.11
CA HIS A 59 7.08 1.72 -9.56
C HIS A 59 8.21 2.45 -10.30
N THR A 60 8.90 3.39 -9.63
CA THR A 60 10.05 4.13 -10.20
C THR A 60 11.35 3.95 -9.43
N GLY A 61 11.28 3.49 -8.18
CA GLY A 61 12.39 3.51 -7.23
C GLY A 61 12.74 4.92 -6.71
N ALA A 62 11.98 5.95 -7.08
CA ALA A 62 12.28 7.32 -6.71
C ALA A 62 12.06 7.56 -5.21
N GLN A 63 13.04 8.21 -4.58
CA GLN A 63 12.93 8.61 -3.17
C GLN A 63 12.18 9.93 -3.03
N VAL A 64 11.17 9.94 -2.17
CA VAL A 64 10.35 11.10 -1.82
C VAL A 64 10.68 11.52 -0.39
N ARG A 65 11.12 12.76 -0.22
CA ARG A 65 11.23 13.37 1.11
C ARG A 65 9.85 13.89 1.51
N LEU A 66 9.29 13.33 2.58
CA LEU A 66 7.95 13.67 3.08
C LEU A 66 7.97 14.66 4.24
N PHE A 67 9.08 15.36 4.47
CA PHE A 67 9.21 16.27 5.61
C PHE A 67 9.70 17.66 5.20
N GLN A 68 9.26 18.65 5.97
CA GLN A 68 9.74 20.03 5.90
C GLN A 68 10.85 20.25 6.93
N ASP A 69 11.98 20.80 6.50
CA ASP A 69 13.01 21.32 7.40
C ASP A 69 12.51 22.64 8.00
N LEU A 70 12.35 22.67 9.33
CA LEU A 70 11.88 23.85 10.07
C LEU A 70 13.05 24.74 10.54
N GLY A 71 14.30 24.41 10.16
CA GLY A 71 15.49 25.19 10.45
C GLY A 71 16.22 24.77 11.73
N PRO A 72 17.37 25.43 12.02
CA PRO A 72 18.23 25.06 13.15
C PRO A 72 17.50 25.24 14.49
N GLY A 73 17.36 24.16 15.28
CA GLY A 73 16.78 24.18 16.63
C GLY A 73 15.38 23.56 16.76
N ALA A 74 14.74 23.17 15.65
CA ALA A 74 13.48 22.42 15.71
C ALA A 74 13.71 20.97 16.16
N LYS A 75 13.10 20.57 17.29
CA LYS A 75 13.16 19.18 17.82
C LYS A 75 12.25 18.18 17.08
N GLY A 76 11.85 18.49 15.84
CA GLY A 76 11.00 17.61 15.05
C GLY A 76 10.81 18.10 13.62
N CYS A 77 10.77 17.16 12.67
CA CYS A 77 10.38 17.42 11.30
C CYS A 77 8.86 17.30 11.16
N LYS A 78 8.23 18.25 10.48
CA LYS A 78 6.79 18.22 10.18
C LYS A 78 6.58 17.50 8.85
N LEU A 79 5.53 16.69 8.75
CA LEU A 79 5.10 16.11 7.48
C LEU A 79 4.80 17.24 6.48
N ASP A 80 5.45 17.17 5.32
CA ASP A 80 5.16 18.05 4.19
C ASP A 80 3.97 17.49 3.42
N VAL A 81 2.80 18.10 3.66
CA VAL A 81 1.54 17.69 3.05
C VAL A 81 1.56 17.89 1.53
N GLY A 82 2.26 18.91 1.03
CA GLY A 82 2.39 19.16 -0.41
C GLY A 82 3.18 18.05 -1.10
N GLN A 83 4.30 17.65 -0.50
CA GLN A 83 5.10 16.52 -0.99
C GLN A 83 4.34 15.19 -0.93
N LEU A 84 3.56 14.95 0.13
CA LEU A 84 2.72 13.77 0.23
C LEU A 84 1.64 13.73 -0.86
N LEU A 85 0.96 14.86 -1.09
CA LEU A 85 -0.06 14.97 -2.15
C LEU A 85 0.55 14.76 -3.54
N ASN A 86 1.72 15.36 -3.81
CA ASN A 86 2.40 15.18 -5.09
C ASN A 86 2.85 13.73 -5.32
N ALA A 87 3.34 13.05 -4.28
CA ALA A 87 3.63 11.63 -4.34
C ALA A 87 2.36 10.79 -4.54
N GLY A 88 1.26 11.17 -3.88
CA GLY A 88 -0.04 10.55 -4.07
C GLY A 88 -0.52 10.65 -5.52
N MET A 89 -0.43 11.82 -6.16
CA MET A 89 -0.81 12.00 -7.56
C MET A 89 -0.01 11.11 -8.49
N GLN A 90 1.32 11.04 -8.32
CA GLN A 90 2.16 10.13 -9.10
C GLN A 90 1.79 8.66 -8.91
N VAL A 91 1.44 8.26 -7.69
CA VAL A 91 0.94 6.90 -7.43
C VAL A 91 -0.42 6.67 -8.11
N ALA A 92 -1.31 7.66 -8.11
CA ALA A 92 -2.61 7.56 -8.79
C ALA A 92 -2.44 7.38 -10.30
N ASP A 93 -1.59 8.19 -10.92
CA ASP A 93 -1.27 8.10 -12.35
C ASP A 93 -0.67 6.72 -12.66
N ALA A 94 0.25 6.24 -11.82
CA ALA A 94 0.85 4.91 -11.99
C ALA A 94 -0.15 3.75 -11.80
N ILE A 95 -1.22 3.94 -11.01
CA ILE A 95 -2.33 3.00 -10.91
C ILE A 95 -3.11 2.97 -12.22
N ASP A 96 -3.41 4.13 -12.81
CA ASP A 96 -4.15 4.24 -14.08
C ASP A 96 -3.38 3.65 -15.25
N GLU A 97 -2.04 3.74 -15.23
CA GLU A 97 -1.16 3.08 -16.20
C GLU A 97 -1.16 1.53 -16.08
N GLY A 98 -1.73 0.99 -15.00
CA GLY A 98 -1.96 -0.43 -14.75
C GLY A 98 -1.03 -1.02 -13.71
N ALA A 99 -1.56 -1.52 -12.59
CA ALA A 99 -0.79 -2.16 -11.51
C ALA A 99 -1.35 -3.54 -11.17
N ASP A 100 -0.47 -4.46 -10.78
CA ASP A 100 -0.88 -5.79 -10.31
C ASP A 100 -1.19 -5.80 -8.81
N LEU A 101 -0.58 -4.86 -8.07
CA LEU A 101 -0.68 -4.72 -6.63
C LEU A 101 -0.41 -3.28 -6.23
N VAL A 102 -1.20 -2.73 -5.32
CA VAL A 102 -0.95 -1.44 -4.68
C VAL A 102 -0.48 -1.63 -3.25
N ILE A 103 0.61 -0.97 -2.88
CA ILE A 103 1.17 -0.98 -1.52
C ILE A 103 1.19 0.45 -0.97
N ILE A 104 0.45 0.68 0.12
CA ILE A 104 0.34 2.01 0.75
C ILE A 104 0.92 1.96 2.16
N ASN A 105 1.72 2.96 2.50
CA ASN A 105 2.29 3.10 3.83
C ASN A 105 2.31 4.58 4.22
N ARG A 106 1.69 5.03 5.32
CA ARG A 106 1.12 4.30 6.49
C ARG A 106 -0.28 4.82 6.81
N PHE A 107 -1.16 3.98 7.38
CA PHE A 107 -2.44 4.46 7.90
C PHE A 107 -2.23 5.39 9.11
N GLY A 108 -2.44 6.68 8.88
CA GLY A 108 -2.15 7.77 9.79
C GLY A 108 -3.40 8.51 10.26
N LYS A 109 -3.17 9.63 10.94
CA LYS A 109 -4.25 10.54 11.36
C LYS A 109 -4.98 11.15 10.16
N GLN A 110 -4.26 11.40 9.06
CA GLN A 110 -4.84 12.00 7.85
C GLN A 110 -5.75 11.02 7.12
N GLU A 111 -5.30 9.78 6.98
CA GLU A 111 -6.01 8.70 6.27
C GLU A 111 -7.33 8.35 6.96
N ARG A 112 -7.36 8.34 8.29
CA ARG A 112 -8.59 8.18 9.09
C ARG A 112 -9.64 9.27 8.80
N GLU A 113 -9.20 10.48 8.47
CA GLU A 113 -10.10 11.58 8.10
C GLU A 113 -10.46 11.57 6.60
N GLY A 114 -10.13 10.50 5.87
CA GLY A 114 -10.31 10.41 4.42
C GLY A 114 -9.35 11.28 3.61
N LYS A 115 -8.26 11.74 4.22
CA LYS A 115 -7.25 12.61 3.60
C LYS A 115 -5.97 11.82 3.30
N GLY A 116 -4.95 12.51 2.81
CA GLY A 116 -3.65 11.90 2.53
C GLY A 116 -3.76 10.89 1.40
N LEU A 117 -3.39 9.64 1.66
CA LEU A 117 -3.34 8.58 0.64
C LEU A 117 -4.58 7.68 0.62
N ALA A 118 -5.61 7.98 1.42
CA ALA A 118 -6.83 7.15 1.51
C ALA A 118 -7.54 6.97 0.15
N TYR A 119 -7.61 8.02 -0.66
CA TYR A 119 -8.25 7.98 -1.99
C TYR A 119 -7.58 6.98 -2.95
N LEU A 120 -6.30 6.63 -2.74
CA LEU A 120 -5.60 5.63 -3.54
C LEU A 120 -6.12 4.22 -3.30
N ILE A 121 -6.63 3.95 -2.09
CA ILE A 121 -7.26 2.67 -1.75
C ILE A 121 -8.53 2.52 -2.58
N GLU A 122 -9.40 3.54 -2.55
CA GLU A 122 -10.64 3.56 -3.34
C GLU A 122 -10.37 3.44 -4.83
N ARG A 123 -9.36 4.17 -5.33
CA ARG A 123 -8.95 4.12 -6.74
C ARG A 123 -8.49 2.71 -7.15
N ALA A 124 -7.62 2.09 -6.36
CA ALA A 124 -7.11 0.75 -6.65
C ALA A 124 -8.23 -0.31 -6.61
N LEU A 125 -9.11 -0.25 -5.61
CA LEU A 125 -10.24 -1.17 -5.50
C LEU A 125 -11.25 -1.00 -6.64
N SER A 126 -11.46 0.23 -7.11
CA SER A 126 -12.32 0.51 -8.28
C SER A 126 -11.75 -0.07 -9.59
N SER A 127 -10.44 -0.29 -9.64
CA SER A 127 -9.74 -0.96 -10.74
C SER A 127 -9.53 -2.45 -10.49
N GLU A 128 -10.15 -3.03 -9.45
CA GLU A 128 -10.00 -4.44 -9.04
C GLU A 128 -8.55 -4.85 -8.73
N ILE A 129 -7.72 -3.88 -8.33
CA ILE A 129 -6.31 -4.10 -8.00
C ILE A 129 -6.20 -4.37 -6.49
N PRO A 130 -5.58 -5.50 -6.09
CA PRO A 130 -5.34 -5.79 -4.68
C PRO A 130 -4.51 -4.68 -4.01
N VAL A 131 -4.85 -4.39 -2.76
CA VAL A 131 -4.22 -3.34 -1.95
C VAL A 131 -3.73 -3.93 -0.64
N VAL A 132 -2.49 -3.62 -0.27
CA VAL A 132 -1.99 -3.83 1.09
C VAL A 132 -1.56 -2.53 1.73
N ILE A 133 -1.96 -2.32 2.98
CA ILE A 133 -1.62 -1.14 3.78
C ILE A 133 -1.00 -1.52 5.12
N ALA A 134 0.03 -0.80 5.55
CA ALA A 134 0.59 -0.92 6.89
C ALA A 134 -0.29 -0.20 7.93
N VAL A 135 -0.78 -0.93 8.93
CA VAL A 135 -1.68 -0.42 9.98
C VAL A 135 -1.09 -0.70 11.37
N PRO A 136 -0.86 0.32 12.22
CA PRO A 136 -0.44 0.07 13.59
C PRO A 136 -1.52 -0.67 14.38
N SER A 137 -1.12 -1.65 15.20
CA SER A 137 -2.03 -2.45 16.03
C SER A 137 -3.06 -1.61 16.81
N HIS A 138 -2.61 -0.53 17.45
CA HIS A 138 -3.46 0.39 18.23
C HIS A 138 -4.47 1.20 17.40
N ARG A 139 -4.33 1.26 16.08
CA ARG A 139 -5.30 1.91 15.15
C ARG A 139 -6.09 0.90 14.33
N PHE A 140 -5.96 -0.39 14.61
CA PHE A 140 -6.65 -1.41 13.82
C PHE A 140 -8.17 -1.30 13.91
N ALA A 141 -8.72 -0.88 15.04
CA ALA A 141 -10.16 -0.63 15.18
C ALA A 141 -10.63 0.51 14.24
N GLU A 142 -9.88 1.63 14.22
CA GLU A 142 -10.14 2.77 13.33
C GLU A 142 -10.02 2.38 11.85
N TRP A 143 -9.09 1.49 11.53
CA TRP A 143 -8.95 0.93 10.18
C TRP A 143 -10.16 0.09 9.77
N ILE A 144 -10.69 -0.74 10.66
CA ILE A 144 -11.87 -1.57 10.36
C ILE A 144 -13.10 -0.70 10.12
N GLU A 145 -13.27 0.38 10.88
CA GLU A 145 -14.33 1.37 10.63
C GLU A 145 -14.15 2.05 9.26
N PHE A 146 -12.92 2.44 8.91
CA PHE A 146 -12.61 3.04 7.61
C PHE A 146 -12.88 2.09 6.44
N ALA A 147 -12.50 0.82 6.57
CA ALA A 147 -12.65 -0.20 5.54
C ALA A 147 -14.07 -0.83 5.51
N ASP A 148 -15.01 -0.34 6.33
CA ASP A 148 -16.35 -0.92 6.51
C ASP A 148 -16.31 -2.45 6.77
N GLY A 149 -15.31 -2.90 7.53
CA GLY A 149 -15.06 -4.31 7.80
C GLY A 149 -14.49 -5.14 6.64
N MET A 150 -14.34 -4.57 5.44
CA MET A 150 -13.85 -5.26 4.24
C MET A 150 -12.31 -5.25 4.18
N SER A 151 -11.65 -5.90 5.14
CA SER A 151 -10.19 -6.03 5.13
C SER A 151 -9.70 -7.32 5.77
N VAL A 152 -8.71 -7.97 5.14
CA VAL A 152 -7.99 -9.09 5.75
C VAL A 152 -6.91 -8.57 6.70
N LYS A 153 -6.96 -9.02 7.95
CA LYS A 153 -5.89 -8.77 8.92
C LYS A 153 -4.71 -9.71 8.66
N LEU A 154 -3.55 -9.16 8.34
CA LEU A 154 -2.29 -9.89 8.20
C LEU A 154 -1.36 -9.58 9.37
N ARG A 155 -0.57 -10.57 9.79
CA ARG A 155 0.55 -10.35 10.69
C ARG A 155 1.67 -9.62 9.93
N CYS A 156 2.44 -8.78 10.62
CA CYS A 156 3.60 -8.11 10.06
C CYS A 156 4.79 -9.07 9.84
N ASP A 157 4.60 -10.05 8.96
CA ASP A 157 5.61 -11.00 8.53
C ASP A 157 5.40 -11.38 7.06
N ARG A 158 6.47 -11.93 6.47
CA ARG A 158 6.49 -12.25 5.05
C ARG A 158 5.57 -13.41 4.69
N GLU A 159 5.47 -14.39 5.57
CA GLU A 159 4.63 -15.58 5.38
C GLU A 159 3.15 -15.19 5.18
N SER A 160 2.64 -14.28 6.02
CA SER A 160 1.26 -13.81 5.93
C SER A 160 0.99 -13.02 4.64
N LEU A 161 1.94 -12.18 4.21
CA LEU A 161 1.84 -11.42 2.96
C LEU A 161 1.85 -12.32 1.73
N ASP A 162 2.78 -13.27 1.67
CA ASP A 162 2.88 -14.21 0.55
C ASP A 162 1.64 -15.10 0.45
N GLY A 163 1.15 -15.57 1.59
CA GLY A 163 -0.05 -16.40 1.66
C GLY A 163 -1.30 -15.64 1.22
N TRP A 164 -1.40 -14.33 1.49
CA TRP A 164 -2.47 -13.49 0.98
C TRP A 164 -2.31 -13.24 -0.52
N TRP A 165 -1.13 -12.82 -0.98
CA TRP A 165 -0.86 -12.53 -2.39
C TRP A 165 -1.15 -13.73 -3.29
N ALA A 166 -0.69 -14.92 -2.90
CA ALA A 166 -0.93 -16.14 -3.67
C ALA A 166 -2.42 -16.43 -3.87
N LYS A 167 -3.29 -16.05 -2.92
CA LYS A 167 -4.75 -16.25 -3.04
C LYS A 167 -5.37 -15.24 -4.00
N VAL A 168 -5.02 -13.96 -3.86
CA VAL A 168 -5.61 -12.89 -4.68
C VAL A 168 -5.06 -12.90 -6.12
N SER A 169 -3.78 -13.22 -6.31
CA SER A 169 -3.17 -13.28 -7.65
C SER A 169 -3.74 -14.42 -8.50
N CYS A 170 -4.00 -15.59 -7.92
CA CYS A 170 -4.65 -16.70 -8.63
C CYS A 170 -6.05 -16.32 -9.14
N ARG A 171 -6.76 -15.45 -8.42
CA ARG A 171 -8.09 -14.98 -8.81
C ARG A 171 -8.01 -13.99 -9.95
N THR A 172 -7.13 -13.00 -9.88
CA THR A 172 -6.93 -12.02 -10.95
C THR A 172 -6.54 -12.72 -12.25
N GLU A 173 -5.65 -13.72 -12.21
CA GLU A 173 -5.32 -14.54 -13.38
C GLU A 173 -6.54 -15.33 -13.93
N GLY A 174 -7.42 -15.80 -13.04
CA GLY A 174 -8.66 -16.49 -13.40
C GLY A 174 -9.70 -15.57 -14.05
N LEU A 175 -9.87 -14.34 -13.53
CA LEU A 175 -10.80 -13.34 -14.05
C LEU A 175 -10.33 -12.78 -15.41
N ILE A 176 -9.05 -12.45 -15.54
CA ILE A 176 -8.47 -12.00 -16.82
C ILE A 176 -8.64 -13.08 -17.91
N ARG A 177 -8.48 -14.36 -17.55
CA ARG A 177 -8.73 -15.49 -18.48
C ARG A 177 -10.21 -15.69 -18.83
N GLN A 178 -11.14 -15.33 -17.94
CA GLN A 178 -12.57 -15.43 -18.22
C GLN A 178 -13.04 -14.29 -19.14
N ASP A 179 -12.57 -13.06 -18.93
CA ASP A 179 -12.95 -11.92 -19.75
C ASP A 179 -12.49 -12.07 -21.22
N HIS A 180 -11.29 -12.65 -21.43
CA HIS A 180 -10.80 -13.02 -22.76
C HIS A 180 -11.51 -14.21 -23.42
N ARG A 181 -12.39 -14.94 -22.71
CA ARG A 181 -13.17 -16.04 -23.29
C ARG A 181 -14.58 -15.63 -23.74
N THR A 182 -15.06 -14.45 -23.33
CA THR A 182 -16.43 -14.00 -23.65
C THR A 182 -16.54 -13.25 -24.98
N VAL A 183 -15.43 -12.95 -25.65
CA VAL A 183 -15.40 -12.26 -26.96
C VAL A 183 -14.89 -13.20 -28.05
N CYS A 184 -15.57 -14.33 -28.27
CA CYS A 184 -15.42 -15.13 -29.48
C CYS A 184 -16.60 -16.10 -29.68
N GLU A 185 -17.84 -15.60 -29.75
CA GLU A 185 -18.92 -16.36 -30.41
C GLU A 185 -20.16 -15.50 -30.71
N VAL A 186 -20.07 -14.59 -31.71
CA VAL A 186 -21.22 -14.30 -32.59
C VAL A 186 -20.67 -13.92 -33.97
N LEU A 187 -20.34 -14.92 -34.79
CA LEU A 187 -20.36 -14.80 -36.25
C LEU A 187 -20.60 -16.20 -36.82
N LYS A 188 -21.88 -16.54 -37.01
CA LYS A 188 -22.41 -17.26 -38.17
C LYS A 188 -23.93 -17.21 -38.19
#